data_AF-A0A4Q5RV38-F1
#
_entry.id   AF-A0A4Q5RV38-F1
#
_cell.length_a   1.000
_cell.length_b   1.000
_cell.length_c   1.000
_cell.angle_alpha   90.00
_cell.angle_beta   90.00
_cell.angle_gamma   90.00
#
_symmetry.space_group_name_H-M   'P 1'
#
loop_
_entity.id
_entity.type
_entity.pdbx_description
1 polymer ?
#
loop_
_entity_poly.entity_id
_entity_poly.type
_entity_poly.pdbx_seq_one_letter_code
_entity_poly.pdbx_strand_id
1 'polypeptide(L)'
;MTFATLFDFKRPHVADYRNANGAIVTAAIDAPRFDHDLAGSPIGLVVEPGPDLGQHDRVSLAAAIAIDGPATVFQAITLPDGSTLRRAVYTRDVTATVNALLRVAGRHQAIGAVGGFIAIRNGAVRYRGKSWTPPAVIAADAALLAGGHDRPMLAN
;
A
#
# COMPACT_ATOMS: atom_id res chain seq x y z
N MET A 1 -16.36 -4.66 12.74
CA MET A 1 -15.78 -3.92 11.60
C MET A 1 -15.55 -4.91 10.48
N THR A 2 -16.15 -4.69 9.30
CA THR A 2 -15.96 -5.56 8.13
C THR A 2 -14.89 -4.98 7.22
N PHE A 3 -14.33 -5.80 6.31
CA PHE A 3 -13.36 -5.31 5.33
C PHE A 3 -13.91 -4.13 4.50
N ALA A 4 -15.17 -4.21 4.08
CA ALA A 4 -15.81 -3.14 3.30
C ALA A 4 -15.88 -1.81 4.07
N THR A 5 -16.03 -1.86 5.40
CA THR A 5 -16.10 -0.64 6.24
C THR A 5 -14.74 0.01 6.52
N LEU A 6 -13.63 -0.62 6.14
CA LEU A 6 -12.29 -0.06 6.35
C LEU A 6 -11.91 1.01 5.33
N PHE A 7 -12.55 0.99 4.16
CA PHE A 7 -12.17 1.80 3.02
C PHE A 7 -13.35 2.62 2.51
N ASP A 8 -13.11 3.88 2.22
CA ASP A 8 -13.93 4.64 1.28
C ASP A 8 -13.43 4.31 -0.13
N PHE A 9 -14.24 3.57 -0.88
CA PHE A 9 -13.88 3.01 -2.18
C PHE A 9 -14.84 3.52 -3.25
N LYS A 10 -14.29 3.98 -4.38
CA LYS A 10 -15.07 4.36 -5.57
C LYS A 10 -14.34 3.99 -6.84
N ARG A 11 -15.07 3.49 -7.83
CA ARG A 11 -14.56 3.20 -9.18
C ARG A 11 -15.59 3.52 -10.27
N PRO A 12 -15.19 3.62 -11.54
CA PRO A 12 -16.11 4.07 -12.59
C PRO A 12 -17.08 2.99 -13.10
N HIS A 13 -16.76 1.71 -12.91
CA HIS A 13 -17.55 0.58 -13.42
C HIS A 13 -17.49 -0.60 -12.45
N VAL A 14 -18.50 -1.47 -12.49
CA VAL A 14 -18.47 -2.74 -11.77
C VAL A 14 -17.33 -3.60 -12.32
N ALA A 15 -16.69 -4.42 -11.49
CA ALA A 15 -15.81 -5.45 -12.04
C ALA A 15 -15.68 -6.66 -11.14
N ASP A 16 -15.13 -7.69 -11.74
CA ASP A 16 -15.05 -9.00 -11.15
C ASP A 16 -13.84 -9.13 -10.21
N TYR A 17 -13.94 -10.06 -9.27
CA TYR A 17 -12.84 -10.58 -8.47
C TYR A 17 -13.14 -12.01 -8.02
N ARG A 18 -12.11 -12.72 -7.56
CA ARG A 18 -12.30 -14.05 -6.97
C ARG A 18 -12.55 -13.91 -5.47
N ASN A 19 -13.68 -14.42 -5.00
CA ASN A 19 -14.02 -14.43 -3.58
C ASN A 19 -13.36 -15.62 -2.84
N ALA A 20 -13.54 -15.68 -1.53
CA ALA A 20 -12.96 -16.73 -0.67
C ALA A 20 -13.40 -18.17 -1.02
N ASN A 21 -14.50 -18.35 -1.75
CA ASN A 21 -14.95 -19.66 -2.23
C ASN A 21 -14.30 -20.04 -3.57
N GLY A 22 -13.36 -19.24 -4.08
CA GLY A 22 -12.75 -19.43 -5.38
C GLY A 22 -13.66 -19.05 -6.57
N ALA A 23 -14.85 -18.50 -6.33
CA ALA A 23 -15.79 -18.12 -7.37
C ALA A 23 -15.52 -16.69 -7.88
N ILE A 24 -15.71 -16.47 -9.18
CA ILE A 24 -15.71 -15.12 -9.76
C ILE A 24 -17.05 -14.45 -9.45
N VAL A 25 -16.99 -13.26 -8.85
CA VAL A 25 -18.15 -12.46 -8.49
C VAL A 25 -17.93 -11.01 -8.91
N THR A 26 -19.02 -10.32 -9.25
CA THR A 26 -18.99 -8.91 -9.65
C THR A 26 -19.20 -8.01 -8.44
N ALA A 27 -18.27 -7.08 -8.21
CA ALA A 27 -18.37 -6.06 -7.17
C ALA A 27 -19.04 -4.78 -7.72
N ALA A 28 -19.86 -4.13 -6.89
CA ALA A 28 -20.43 -2.83 -7.17
C ALA A 28 -19.35 -1.73 -7.27
N ILE A 29 -19.71 -0.57 -7.85
CA ILE A 29 -18.81 0.56 -8.08
C ILE A 29 -18.23 1.20 -6.81
N ASP A 30 -18.78 0.87 -5.65
CA ASP A 30 -18.41 1.39 -4.33
C ASP A 30 -18.02 0.28 -3.36
N ALA A 31 -17.84 -0.95 -3.86
CA ALA A 31 -17.42 -2.09 -3.07
C ALA A 31 -15.93 -2.39 -3.31
N PRO A 32 -15.08 -2.37 -2.26
CA PRO A 32 -13.69 -2.79 -2.41
C PRO A 32 -13.61 -4.28 -2.72
N ARG A 33 -12.63 -4.68 -3.53
CA ARG A 33 -12.42 -6.07 -3.96
C ARG A 33 -11.22 -6.66 -3.25
N PHE A 34 -11.42 -7.76 -2.53
CA PHE A 34 -10.32 -8.52 -1.93
C PHE A 34 -10.21 -9.88 -2.62
N ASP A 35 -9.17 -10.03 -3.44
CA ASP A 35 -8.97 -11.18 -4.32
C ASP A 35 -8.45 -12.39 -3.54
N HIS A 36 -8.83 -13.57 -3.99
CA HIS A 36 -8.38 -14.86 -3.46
C HIS A 36 -7.84 -15.74 -4.59
N ASP A 37 -7.04 -16.74 -4.27
CA ASP A 37 -6.60 -17.74 -5.23
C ASP A 37 -7.65 -18.84 -5.46
N LEU A 38 -7.33 -19.83 -6.30
CA LEU A 38 -8.22 -20.95 -6.59
C LEU A 38 -8.52 -21.84 -5.38
N ALA A 39 -7.64 -21.84 -4.37
CA ALA A 39 -7.82 -22.55 -3.11
C ALA A 39 -8.56 -21.70 -2.05
N GLY A 40 -8.96 -20.47 -2.39
CA GLY A 40 -9.60 -19.54 -1.45
C GLY A 40 -8.63 -18.82 -0.53
N SER A 41 -7.32 -18.89 -0.78
CA SER A 41 -6.33 -18.16 0.02
C SER A 41 -6.32 -16.68 -0.36
N PRO A 42 -6.18 -15.76 0.62
CA PRO A 42 -6.20 -14.33 0.37
C PRO A 42 -4.98 -13.88 -0.44
N ILE A 43 -5.21 -13.12 -1.52
CA ILE A 43 -4.14 -12.51 -2.32
C ILE A 43 -3.97 -11.03 -1.95
N GLY A 44 -5.07 -10.26 -1.86
CA GLY A 44 -5.01 -8.86 -1.44
C GLY A 44 -6.13 -7.97 -1.98
N LEU A 45 -6.15 -6.71 -1.52
CA LEU A 45 -7.07 -5.68 -2.02
C LEU A 45 -6.66 -5.28 -3.44
N VAL A 46 -7.59 -5.35 -4.38
CA VAL A 46 -7.37 -5.00 -5.79
C VAL A 46 -7.62 -3.52 -6.00
N VAL A 47 -6.65 -2.85 -6.62
CA VAL A 47 -6.74 -1.49 -7.12
C VAL A 47 -6.31 -1.52 -8.57
N GLU A 48 -7.22 -1.17 -9.48
CA GLU A 48 -6.97 -1.20 -10.92
C GLU A 48 -6.84 0.22 -11.51
N PRO A 49 -6.07 0.38 -12.59
CA PRO A 49 -6.27 1.51 -13.47
C PRO A 49 -7.66 1.43 -14.10
N GLY A 50 -8.29 2.57 -14.36
CA GLY A 50 -9.56 2.62 -15.09
C GLY A 50 -9.35 2.33 -16.58
N PRO A 51 -10.43 1.99 -17.32
CA PRO A 51 -10.36 1.70 -18.75
C PRO A 51 -10.01 2.96 -19.56
N ASP A 52 -10.40 4.14 -19.06
CA ASP A 52 -10.12 5.41 -19.70
C ASP A 52 -8.90 6.10 -19.10
N LEU A 53 -8.22 6.89 -19.93
CA LEU A 53 -7.06 7.67 -19.52
C LEU A 53 -7.39 8.57 -18.31
N GLY A 54 -6.58 8.47 -17.26
CA GLY A 54 -6.73 9.25 -16.03
C GLY A 54 -7.74 8.69 -15.03
N GLN A 55 -8.50 7.65 -15.38
CA GLN A 55 -9.34 6.94 -14.42
C GLN A 55 -8.52 5.90 -13.65
N HIS A 56 -8.88 5.71 -12.38
CA HIS A 56 -8.33 4.66 -11.51
C HIS A 56 -9.31 4.42 -10.37
N ASP A 57 -9.23 3.24 -9.76
CA ASP A 57 -9.91 2.96 -8.52
C ASP A 57 -9.44 3.95 -7.44
N ARG A 58 -10.40 4.60 -6.77
CA ARG A 58 -10.14 5.51 -5.66
C ARG A 58 -10.34 4.75 -4.37
N VAL A 59 -9.28 4.68 -3.58
CA VAL A 59 -9.30 4.03 -2.27
C VAL A 59 -8.67 4.95 -1.25
N SER A 60 -9.37 5.16 -0.13
CA SER A 60 -8.82 5.74 1.09
C SER A 60 -9.31 4.99 2.31
N LEU A 61 -8.61 5.14 3.42
CA LEU A 61 -9.12 4.69 4.72
C LEU A 61 -10.39 5.44 5.07
N ALA A 62 -11.38 4.72 5.62
CA ALA A 62 -12.62 5.31 6.13
C ALA A 62 -12.40 6.10 7.44
N ALA A 63 -11.27 5.87 8.13
CA ALA A 63 -10.91 6.55 9.37
C ALA A 63 -9.39 6.80 9.43
N ALA A 64 -9.00 7.85 10.15
CA ALA A 64 -7.60 8.17 10.37
C ALA A 64 -6.89 7.11 11.24
N ILE A 65 -5.60 6.90 11.00
CA ILE A 65 -4.74 6.07 11.84
C ILE A 65 -4.22 6.92 13.00
N ALA A 66 -4.54 6.52 14.24
CA ALA A 66 -4.10 7.19 15.46
C ALA A 66 -2.65 6.84 15.82
N ILE A 67 -1.70 7.36 15.05
CA ILE A 67 -0.27 7.34 15.36
C ILE A 67 0.23 8.78 15.27
N ASP A 68 0.58 9.36 16.41
CA ASP A 68 1.11 10.72 16.48
C ASP A 68 2.62 10.73 16.22
N GLY A 69 3.07 11.74 15.47
CA GLY A 69 4.48 12.01 15.25
C GLY A 69 5.15 11.12 14.17
N PRO A 70 6.49 11.01 14.21
CA PRO A 70 7.26 10.19 13.27
C PRO A 70 6.76 8.74 13.20
N ALA A 71 6.67 8.19 12.00
CA ALA A 71 6.21 6.82 11.78
C ALA A 71 6.84 6.18 10.53
N THR A 72 6.79 4.84 10.50
CA THR A 72 7.17 4.03 9.34
C THR A 72 5.94 3.29 8.82
N VAL A 73 5.57 3.54 7.57
CA VAL A 73 4.51 2.84 6.84
C VAL A 73 5.13 1.76 5.96
N PHE A 74 4.58 0.56 6.05
CA PHE A 74 4.98 -0.61 5.28
C PHE A 74 3.90 -0.95 4.27
N GLN A 75 4.29 -1.23 3.02
CA GLN A 75 3.37 -1.71 1.99
C GLN A 75 3.98 -2.87 1.22
N ALA A 76 3.23 -3.96 1.16
CA ALA A 76 3.49 -5.09 0.28
C ALA A 76 2.39 -5.10 -0.79
N ILE A 77 2.80 -4.98 -2.05
CA ILE A 77 1.89 -4.95 -3.19
C ILE A 77 2.41 -5.89 -4.28
N THR A 78 1.51 -6.71 -4.84
CA THR A 78 1.79 -7.44 -6.08
C THR A 78 1.44 -6.54 -7.26
N LEU A 79 2.42 -6.24 -8.09
CA LEU A 79 2.26 -5.40 -9.28
C LEU A 79 1.57 -6.19 -10.41
N PRO A 80 1.09 -5.50 -11.47
CA PRO A 80 0.44 -6.17 -12.59
C PRO A 80 1.29 -7.23 -13.30
N ASP A 81 2.63 -7.11 -13.23
CA ASP A 81 3.58 -8.09 -13.76
C ASP A 81 3.76 -9.34 -12.87
N GLY A 82 3.05 -9.41 -11.73
CA GLY A 82 3.13 -10.50 -10.76
C GLY A 82 4.28 -10.36 -9.75
N SER A 83 5.17 -9.38 -9.91
CA SER A 83 6.25 -9.13 -8.95
C SER A 83 5.69 -8.56 -7.65
N THR A 84 6.36 -8.85 -6.52
CA THR A 84 5.97 -8.29 -5.22
C THR A 84 6.94 -7.19 -4.81
N LEU A 85 6.43 -5.97 -4.67
CA LEU A 85 7.15 -4.84 -4.11
C LEU A 85 6.89 -4.75 -2.60
N ARG A 86 7.96 -4.68 -1.80
CA ARG A 86 7.89 -4.40 -0.36
C ARG A 86 8.64 -3.12 -0.06
N ARG A 87 7.94 -2.09 0.38
CA ARG A 87 8.54 -0.78 0.72
C ARG A 87 8.24 -0.35 2.14
N ALA A 88 9.19 0.36 2.72
CA ALA A 88 9.04 1.17 3.93
C ALA A 88 9.06 2.65 3.53
N VAL A 89 8.13 3.43 4.07
CA VAL A 89 8.01 4.87 3.83
C VAL A 89 8.00 5.57 5.18
N TYR A 90 8.87 6.56 5.36
CA TYR A 90 8.88 7.36 6.58
C TYR A 90 8.00 8.58 6.41
N THR A 91 7.21 8.87 7.43
CA THR A 91 6.23 9.95 7.39
C THR A 91 5.97 10.55 8.76
N ARG A 92 5.40 11.75 8.76
CA ARG A 92 4.79 12.38 9.95
C ARG A 92 3.26 12.43 9.83
N ASP A 93 2.70 12.07 8.68
CA ASP A 93 1.27 11.91 8.45
C ASP A 93 1.00 10.49 7.92
N VAL A 94 0.72 9.60 8.87
CA VAL A 94 0.47 8.18 8.59
C VAL A 94 -0.76 8.01 7.70
N THR A 95 -1.83 8.75 7.96
CA THR A 95 -3.10 8.60 7.25
C THR A 95 -2.94 9.03 5.80
N ALA A 96 -2.35 10.20 5.55
CA ALA A 96 -2.09 10.67 4.19
C ALA A 96 -1.18 9.70 3.43
N THR A 97 -0.14 9.19 4.09
CA THR A 97 0.81 8.24 3.48
C THR A 97 0.14 6.93 3.12
N VAL A 98 -0.65 6.34 4.02
CA VAL A 98 -1.39 5.10 3.72
C VAL A 98 -2.37 5.32 2.58
N ASN A 99 -3.12 6.44 2.57
CA ASN A 99 -4.02 6.78 1.48
C ASN A 99 -3.29 6.96 0.14
N ALA A 100 -2.11 7.60 0.14
CA ALA A 100 -1.30 7.74 -1.06
C ALA A 100 -0.83 6.37 -1.59
N LEU A 101 -0.39 5.49 -0.68
CA LEU A 101 0.07 4.15 -1.05
C LEU A 101 -1.07 3.26 -1.56
N LEU A 102 -2.28 3.37 -1.01
CA LEU A 102 -3.47 2.65 -1.47
C LEU A 102 -3.89 2.99 -2.90
N ARG A 103 -3.53 4.18 -3.41
CA ARG A 103 -3.84 4.60 -4.79
C ARG A 103 -2.96 3.93 -5.86
N VAL A 104 -1.94 3.19 -5.46
CA VAL A 104 -1.07 2.49 -6.40
C VAL A 104 -1.79 1.25 -6.93
N ALA A 105 -1.85 1.11 -8.25
CA ALA A 105 -2.46 -0.06 -8.88
C ALA A 105 -1.71 -1.35 -8.58
N GLY A 106 -2.45 -2.43 -8.32
CA GLY A 106 -1.95 -3.75 -7.97
C GLY A 106 -2.82 -4.44 -6.92
N ARG A 107 -2.30 -5.53 -6.36
CA ARG A 107 -2.92 -6.25 -5.24
C ARG A 107 -2.19 -5.94 -3.95
N HIS A 108 -2.80 -5.14 -3.09
CA HIS A 108 -2.25 -4.75 -1.79
C HIS A 108 -2.38 -5.93 -0.82
N GLN A 109 -1.27 -6.62 -0.60
CA GLN A 109 -1.20 -7.80 0.27
C GLN A 109 -1.15 -7.40 1.75
N ALA A 110 -0.45 -6.29 2.04
CA ALA A 110 -0.35 -5.75 3.39
C ALA A 110 -0.07 -4.25 3.34
N ILE A 111 -0.73 -3.52 4.23
CA ILE A 111 -0.39 -2.14 4.55
C ILE A 111 -0.49 -1.96 6.06
N GLY A 112 0.47 -1.27 6.66
CA GLY A 112 0.47 -1.04 8.10
C GLY A 112 1.48 0.01 8.49
N ALA A 113 1.30 0.58 9.67
CA ALA A 113 2.16 1.62 10.20
C ALA A 113 2.60 1.30 11.62
N VAL A 114 3.74 1.85 12.01
CA VAL A 114 4.25 1.80 13.38
C VAL A 114 4.87 3.15 13.73
N GLY A 115 4.71 3.55 14.99
CA GLY A 115 5.36 4.75 15.51
C GLY A 115 6.88 4.64 15.45
N GLY A 116 7.53 5.76 15.17
CA GLY A 116 8.97 5.89 14.99
C GLY A 116 9.46 5.58 13.58
N PHE A 117 10.66 6.08 13.28
CA PHE A 117 11.40 5.75 12.07
C PHE A 117 12.26 4.51 12.34
N ILE A 118 11.92 3.38 11.74
CA ILE A 118 12.66 2.14 11.94
C ILE A 118 13.99 2.23 11.19
N ALA A 119 15.10 2.00 11.90
CA ALA A 119 16.43 2.11 11.32
C ALA A 119 16.66 1.17 10.13
N ILE A 120 17.41 1.66 9.15
CA ILE A 120 17.88 0.88 8.00
C ILE A 120 19.10 0.06 8.46
N ARG A 121 19.08 -1.26 8.21
CA ARG A 121 20.19 -2.17 8.50
C ARG A 121 20.49 -3.01 7.28
N ASN A 122 21.74 -2.98 6.82
CA ASN A 122 22.20 -3.68 5.62
C ASN A 122 21.33 -3.36 4.39
N GLY A 123 21.04 -2.08 4.18
CA GLY A 123 20.25 -1.59 3.04
C GLY A 123 18.74 -1.86 3.11
N ALA A 124 18.22 -2.42 4.20
CA ALA A 124 16.80 -2.74 4.35
C ALA A 124 16.24 -2.32 5.71
N VAL A 125 14.93 -2.06 5.77
CA VAL A 125 14.18 -1.97 7.03
C VAL A 125 13.67 -3.36 7.38
N ARG A 126 13.97 -3.85 8.60
CA ARG A 126 13.52 -5.17 9.07
C ARG A 126 12.34 -5.00 10.03
N TYR A 127 11.20 -5.60 9.70
CA TYR A 127 10.01 -5.54 10.54
C TYR A 127 9.18 -6.82 10.40
N ARG A 128 8.79 -7.41 11.54
CA ARG A 128 8.03 -8.67 11.64
C ARG A 128 8.57 -9.80 10.75
N GLY A 129 9.88 -10.03 10.80
CA GLY A 129 10.55 -11.09 10.03
C GLY A 129 10.67 -10.84 8.52
N LYS A 130 10.24 -9.67 8.01
CA LYS A 130 10.32 -9.30 6.60
C LYS A 130 11.35 -8.19 6.34
N SER A 131 11.93 -8.21 5.14
CA SER A 131 12.72 -7.10 4.60
C SER A 131 11.86 -6.16 3.79
N TRP A 132 12.04 -4.87 4.02
CA TRP A 132 11.34 -3.80 3.31
C TRP A 132 12.38 -2.87 2.70
N THR A 133 12.19 -2.53 1.43
CA THR A 133 13.05 -1.58 0.73
C THR A 133 12.76 -0.18 1.27
N PRO A 134 13.76 0.55 1.82
CA PRO A 134 13.56 1.93 2.25
C PRO A 134 13.25 2.84 1.03
N PRO A 135 12.82 4.09 1.25
CA PRO A 135 12.67 5.05 0.16
C PRO A 135 14.01 5.20 -0.57
N ALA A 136 13.97 5.23 -1.91
CA ALA A 136 15.18 5.44 -2.69
C ALA A 136 15.77 6.83 -2.40
N VAL A 137 17.09 6.88 -2.23
CA VAL A 137 17.82 8.14 -2.15
C VAL A 137 17.84 8.77 -3.53
N ILE A 138 17.19 9.92 -3.69
CA ILE A 138 17.37 10.77 -4.86
C ILE A 138 18.66 11.56 -4.62
N ALA A 139 19.71 11.28 -5.38
CA ALA A 139 20.91 12.11 -5.41
C ALA A 139 20.81 13.05 -6.62
N ALA A 140 20.96 14.35 -6.39
CA ALA A 140 21.12 15.35 -7.45
C ALA A 140 22.55 15.88 -7.37
N ASP A 141 23.34 15.69 -8.43
CA ASP A 141 24.70 16.22 -8.66
C ASP A 141 25.52 16.56 -7.40
N ALA A 142 26.25 15.55 -6.91
CA ALA A 142 27.14 15.58 -5.73
C ALA A 142 26.48 15.89 -4.36
N ALA A 143 25.21 16.29 -4.33
CA ALA A 143 24.41 16.34 -3.11
C ALA A 143 23.60 15.05 -2.97
N LEU A 144 24.09 14.12 -2.14
CA LEU A 144 23.25 13.05 -1.65
C LEU A 144 22.21 13.69 -0.71
N LEU A 145 20.93 13.71 -1.10
CA LEU A 145 19.84 13.76 -0.12
C LEU A 145 19.71 12.36 0.51
N ALA A 146 20.83 11.86 1.05
CA ALA A 146 20.79 10.69 1.89
C ALA A 146 19.98 11.08 3.11
N GLY A 147 18.90 10.34 3.31
CA GLY A 147 18.74 9.83 4.64
C GLY A 147 20.06 9.17 5.03
N GLY A 148 20.90 9.87 5.81
CA GLY A 148 22.13 9.31 6.35
C GLY A 148 21.83 8.00 7.08
N HIS A 149 22.84 7.26 7.49
CA HIS A 149 22.69 5.95 8.12
C HIS A 149 21.66 5.90 9.27
N ASP A 150 21.31 7.07 9.85
CA ASP A 150 20.29 7.29 10.88
C ASP A 150 19.24 8.39 10.56
N ARG A 151 19.14 8.88 9.32
CA ARG A 151 18.15 9.90 8.94
C ARG A 151 17.15 9.34 7.94
N PRO A 152 15.84 9.42 8.19
CA PRO A 152 14.83 8.98 7.25
C PRO A 152 14.54 10.06 6.20
N MET A 153 14.35 9.66 4.94
CA MET A 153 13.75 10.52 3.92
C MET A 153 12.25 10.65 4.18
N LEU A 154 11.77 11.87 4.34
CA LEU A 154 10.36 12.17 4.58
C LEU A 154 9.61 12.25 3.24
N ALA A 155 8.47 11.57 3.14
CA ALA A 155 7.45 11.93 2.16
C ALA A 155 6.69 13.16 2.68
N ASN A 156 6.57 14.22 1.85
CA ASN A 156 5.81 15.44 2.17
C ASN A 156 4.31 15.18 2.19
#